data_AF-A0A7K9ANE8-F1
#
_entry.id   AF-A0A7K9ANE8-F1
#
_cell.length_a   1.000
_cell.length_b   1.000
_cell.length_c   1.000
_cell.angle_alpha   90.00
_cell.angle_beta   90.00
_cell.angle_gamma   90.00
#
_symmetry.space_group_name_H-M   'P 1'
#
loop_
_entity.id
_entity.type
_entity.pdbx_description
1 polymer ?
#
loop_
_entity_poly.entity_id
_entity_poly.type
_entity_poly.pdbx_seq_one_letter_code
_entity_poly.pdbx_strand_id
1 'polypeptide(L)' 'QVLSDVFNAPVYTIDTANSACLGSAYRAIHGLVAETGVSLADVVKLAPEPRLAVTPTTGVEEVSNLANAIFLFLSSASKC' A
#
# COMPACT_ATOMS: atom_id res chain seq x y z
N GLN A 1 8.84 -8.89 3.87
CA GLN A 1 8.96 -9.02 5.33
C GLN A 1 9.20 -7.67 5.99
N VAL A 2 10.40 -7.08 5.87
CA VAL A 2 10.76 -5.80 6.55
C VAL A 2 9.72 -4.68 6.40
N LEU A 3 9.16 -4.47 5.20
CA LEU A 3 8.10 -3.46 5.01
C LEU A 3 6.87 -3.71 5.89
N SER A 4 6.44 -4.97 6.02
CA SER A 4 5.27 -5.33 6.84
C SER A 4 5.54 -5.13 8.32
N ASP A 5 6.77 -5.43 8.75
CA ASP A 5 7.22 -5.26 10.12
C ASP A 5 7.33 -3.78 10.51
N VAL A 6 7.98 -2.95 9.66
CA VAL A 6 8.16 -1.51 9.91
C VAL A 6 6.83 -0.76 10.00
N PHE A 7 5.84 -1.14 9.19
CA PHE A 7 4.53 -0.51 9.17
C PHE A 7 3.49 -1.20 10.07
N ASN A 8 3.87 -2.30 10.74
CA ASN A 8 2.98 -3.16 11.53
C ASN A 8 1.65 -3.49 10.80
N ALA A 9 1.72 -3.75 9.49
CA ALA A 9 0.55 -3.97 8.63
C ALA A 9 0.84 -5.04 7.55
N PRO A 10 -0.16 -5.81 7.11
CA PRO A 10 0.02 -6.79 6.03
C PRO A 10 0.38 -6.10 4.71
N VAL A 11 1.28 -6.72 3.94
CA VAL A 11 1.69 -6.21 2.62
C VAL A 11 1.11 -7.09 1.53
N TYR A 12 0.41 -6.45 0.59
CA TYR A 12 -0.14 -7.09 -0.59
C TYR A 12 0.68 -6.69 -1.82
N THR A 13 0.73 -7.61 -2.78
CA THR A 13 1.43 -7.43 -4.07
C THR A 13 0.46 -7.65 -5.21
N ILE A 14 0.62 -6.85 -6.25
CA ILE A 14 -0.07 -7.02 -7.53
C ILE A 14 1.02 -7.16 -8.58
N ASP A 15 0.95 -8.21 -9.39
CA ASP A 15 1.88 -8.40 -10.49
C ASP A 15 1.48 -7.51 -11.67
N THR A 16 1.81 -6.22 -11.59
CA THR A 16 1.52 -5.24 -12.63
C THR A 16 2.69 -4.28 -12.83
N ALA A 17 3.28 -4.31 -14.02
CA ALA A 17 4.26 -3.32 -14.45
C ALA A 17 3.59 -2.04 -15.01
N ASN A 18 2.28 -2.08 -15.26
CA ASN A 18 1.51 -1.05 -15.99
C ASN A 18 0.40 -0.40 -15.16
N SER A 19 0.63 -0.22 -13.85
CA SER A 19 -0.36 0.31 -12.88
C SER A 19 -1.00 1.64 -13.31
N ALA A 20 -0.23 2.55 -13.92
CA ALA A 20 -0.75 3.82 -14.43
C ALA A 20 -1.71 3.64 -15.62
N CYS A 21 -1.42 2.72 -16.53
CA CYS A 21 -2.27 2.40 -17.67
C CYS A 21 -3.57 1.75 -17.19
N LEU A 22 -3.45 0.74 -16.31
CA LEU A 22 -4.59 0.03 -15.72
C LEU A 22 -5.49 0.99 -14.93
N GLY A 23 -4.91 1.83 -14.08
CA GLY A 23 -5.66 2.85 -13.34
C GLY A 23 -6.32 3.87 -14.26
N SER A 24 -5.73 4.21 -15.41
CA SER A 24 -6.36 5.10 -16.40
C SER A 24 -7.54 4.44 -17.08
N ALA A 25 -7.45 3.15 -17.41
CA ALA A 25 -8.57 2.38 -17.94
C ALA A 25 -9.71 2.29 -16.91
N TYR A 26 -9.42 2.00 -15.64
CA TYR A 26 -10.44 1.99 -14.58
C TYR A 26 -11.13 3.34 -14.41
N ARG A 27 -10.39 4.45 -14.45
CA ARG A 27 -10.98 5.79 -14.39
C ARG A 27 -11.84 6.11 -15.63
N ALA A 28 -11.43 5.68 -16.82
CA ALA A 28 -12.22 5.86 -18.03
C ALA A 28 -13.55 5.07 -17.97
N ILE A 29 -13.50 3.82 -17.49
CA ILE A 29 -14.69 2.99 -17.26
C ILE A 29 -15.58 3.63 -16.19
N HIS A 30 -15.00 4.12 -15.09
CA HIS A 30 -15.74 4.81 -14.04
C HIS A 30 -16.44 6.07 -14.55
N GLY A 31 -15.79 6.84 -15.43
CA GLY A 31 -16.40 7.98 -16.12
C GLY A 31 -17.63 7.61 -16.95
N LEU A 32 -17.65 6.43 -17.56
CA LEU A 32 -18.81 5.95 -18.34
C LEU A 32 -20.05 5.64 -17.48
N VAL A 33 -19.84 5.29 -16.21
CA VAL A 33 -20.91 4.92 -15.26
C VAL A 33 -21.08 5.94 -14.13
N ALA A 34 -20.48 7.13 -14.25
CA ALA A 34 -20.43 8.11 -13.17
C ALA A 34 -21.83 8.60 -12.75
N GLU A 35 -22.75 8.77 -13.70
CA GLU A 35 -24.12 9.22 -13.44
C GLU A 35 -25.00 8.15 -12.79
N THR A 36 -24.58 6.89 -12.79
CA THR A 36 -25.34 5.79 -12.18
C THR A 36 -25.02 5.61 -10.69
N GLY A 37 -24.21 6.49 -10.10
CA GLY A 37 -23.85 6.46 -8.68
C GLY A 37 -22.88 5.35 -8.28
N VAL A 38 -22.28 4.65 -9.25
CA VAL A 38 -21.32 3.57 -9.01
C VAL A 38 -19.99 4.17 -8.52
N SER A 39 -19.45 3.63 -7.43
CA SER A 39 -18.16 4.09 -6.92
C SER A 39 -17.00 3.53 -7.75
N LEU A 40 -15.85 4.21 -7.76
CA LEU A 40 -14.65 3.66 -8.38
C LEU A 40 -14.24 2.32 -7.75
N ALA A 41 -14.47 2.15 -6.43
CA ALA A 41 -14.22 0.90 -5.73
C ALA A 41 -15.04 -0.25 -6.33
N ASP A 42 -16.31 0.00 -6.68
CA ASP A 42 -17.17 -0.99 -7.32
C ASP A 42 -16.70 -1.34 -8.74
N VAL A 43 -16.19 -0.36 -9.50
CA VAL A 43 -15.63 -0.57 -10.85
C VAL A 43 -14.41 -1.49 -10.80
N VAL A 44 -13.56 -1.35 -9.77
CA VAL A 44 -12.33 -2.15 -9.66
C VAL A 44 -12.54 -3.52 -8.99
N LYS A 45 -13.75 -3.88 -8.55
CA LYS A 45 -14.03 -5.22 -7.97
C LYS A 45 -13.78 -6.39 -8.92
N LEU A 46 -13.80 -6.14 -10.22
CA LEU A 46 -13.51 -7.15 -11.25
C LEU A 46 -12.00 -7.26 -11.55
N ALA A 47 -11.17 -6.41 -10.93
CA ALA A 47 -9.73 -6.50 -11.07
C ALA A 47 -9.19 -7.79 -10.43
N PRO A 48 -8.03 -8.30 -10.89
CA PRO A 48 -7.33 -9.34 -10.16
C PRO A 48 -7.07 -8.93 -8.71
N GLU A 49 -7.43 -9.81 -7.78
CA GLU A 49 -7.24 -9.56 -6.35
C GLU A 49 -5.74 -9.48 -6.00
N PRO A 50 -5.34 -8.52 -5.15
CA PRO A 50 -3.98 -8.46 -4.64
C PRO A 50 -3.59 -9.72 -3.87
N ARG A 51 -2.37 -10.21 -4.07
CA ARG A 51 -1.85 -11.37 -3.34
C ARG A 51 -1.21 -10.93 -2.03
N LEU A 52 -1.65 -11.51 -0.91
CA LEU A 52 -0.95 -11.36 0.37
C LEU A 52 0.49 -11.87 0.23
N ALA A 53 1.47 -10.98 0.41
CA ALA A 53 2.87 -11.33 0.32
C ALA A 53 3.43 -11.73 1.68
N VAL A 54 3.15 -10.93 2.72
CA VAL A 54 3.62 -11.13 4.09
C VAL A 54 2.68 -10.47 5.10
N THR A 55 2.69 -11.00 6.33
CA THR A 55 2.10 -10.37 7.53
C THR A 55 3.20 -9.97 8.51
N PRO A 56 2.92 -9.03 9.44
CA PRO A 56 3.90 -8.63 10.44
C PRO A 56 4.29 -9.81 11.33
N THR A 57 5.54 -9.84 11.75
CA THR A 57 6.02 -10.78 12.76
C THR A 57 5.42 -10.41 14.12
N THR A 58 5.01 -11.40 14.91
CA THR A 58 4.50 -11.15 16.26
C THR A 58 5.56 -10.46 17.13
N GLY A 59 5.19 -9.38 17.84
CA GLY A 59 6.10 -8.63 18.71
C GLY A 59 7.10 -7.73 17.99
N VAL A 60 6.86 -7.42 16.70
CA VAL A 60 7.74 -6.55 15.92
C VAL A 60 7.47 -5.05 16.11
N GLU A 61 6.36 -4.71 16.77
CA GLU A 61 5.95 -3.34 17.00
C GLU A 61 6.93 -2.60 17.92
N GLU A 62 7.34 -3.22 19.02
CA GLU A 62 8.30 -2.64 19.97
C GLU A 62 9.67 -2.41 19.31
N VAL A 63 10.11 -3.37 18.50
CA VAL A 63 11.38 -3.31 17.76
C VAL A 63 11.34 -2.20 16.71
N SER A 64 10.26 -2.12 15.93
CA SER A 64 10.10 -1.13 14.86
C SER A 64 9.97 0.29 15.42
N ASN A 65 9.23 0.46 16.53
CA ASN A 65 9.08 1.75 17.21
C ASN A 65 10.44 2.28 17.72
N LEU A 66 11.23 1.43 18.38
CA LEU A 66 12.56 1.82 18.85
C LEU A 66 13.50 2.15 17.70
N ALA A 67 13.54 1.31 16.65
CA ALA A 67 14.37 1.53 15.49
C ALA A 67 14.02 2.83 14.76
N ASN A 68 12.73 3.14 14.60
CA ASN A 68 12.25 4.38 14.00
C ASN A 68 12.66 5.60 14.83
N ALA A 69 12.55 5.53 16.15
CA ALA A 69 12.98 6.61 17.05
C ALA A 69 14.49 6.89 16.92
N ILE A 70 15.32 5.85 16.88
CA ILE A 70 16.78 5.97 16.68
C ILE A 70 17.07 6.56 15.29
N PHE A 71 16.42 6.06 14.25
CA PHE A 71 16.61 6.56 12.88
C PHE A 71 16.27 8.06 12.77
N LEU A 72 15.16 8.49 13.36
CA LEU A 72 14.77 9.90 13.38
C LEU A 72 15.77 10.76 14.15
N PHE A 73 16.27 10.28 15.28
CA PHE A 73 17.31 10.97 16.05
C PHE A 73 18.59 11.16 15.21
N LEU A 74 19.08 10.10 14.57
CA LEU A 74 20.26 10.16 13.71
C LEU A 74 20.05 11.05 12.47
N SER A 75 18.86 10.97 11.85
CA SER A 75 18.50 11.81 10.71
C SER A 75 18.42 13.31 11.08
N SER A 76 17.98 13.62 12.30
CA SER A 76 18.01 14.98 12.84
C SER A 76 19.44 15.45 13.13
N ALA A 77 20.26 14.59 13.73
CA ALA A 77 21.66 14.90 14.07
C ALA A 77 22.56 15.06 12.83
N SER A 78 22.29 14.34 11.75
CA SER A 78 23.05 14.42 10.49
C SER A 78 22.75 15.68 9.66
N LYS A 79 21.74 16.48 10.05
CA LYS A 79 21.41 17.76 9.40
C LYS A 79 22.10 18.96 10.06
N CYS A 80 22.86 18.74 11.13
CA CYS A 80 23.74 19.73 11.76
C CYS A 80 25.13 19.73 11.15
#